data_AF-A0A527H6J6-F1
#
_entry.id   AF-A0A527H6J6-F1
#
_cell.length_a   1.000
_cell.length_b   1.000
_cell.length_c   1.000
_cell.angle_alpha   90.00
_cell.angle_beta   90.00
_cell.angle_gamma   90.00
#
_symmetry.space_group_name_H-M   'P 1'
#
loop_
_entity.id
_entity.type
_entity.pdbx_description
1 polymer ?
#
loop_
_entity_poly.entity_id
_entity_poly.type
_entity_poly.pdbx_seq_one_letter_code
_entity_poly.pdbx_strand_id
1 'polypeptide(L)'
;IKDIAQLQSSRDNQLVGYGLVIGLAGSGDSLRNSPFTEQSIRAMLENLGIATEGGSARAKNVAAVIVTANMPPYVQSGARIDIDVSSMGDATSLSGGTLIMTPLKAADGEIYAVGQGSVIVSGFTAQGQAEQLTQGVPTSGRVPNGAIVERAVQAEFDDQAVLTLQLRNPDFSTAIRIADAINDYTGQRFGMRVAAERDSRTVQI
;
A
#
# COMPACT_ATOMS: atom_id res chain seq x y z
N ILE A 1 13.43 23.23 -8.04
CA ILE A 1 12.45 22.54 -8.93
C ILE A 1 11.82 21.35 -8.24
N LYS A 2 12.59 20.37 -7.73
CA LYS A 2 12.06 19.16 -7.04
C LYS A 2 11.02 19.42 -5.93
N ASP A 3 11.14 20.53 -5.20
CA ASP A 3 10.26 20.83 -4.06
C ASP A 3 8.94 21.48 -4.50
N ILE A 4 8.86 22.01 -5.73
CA ILE A 4 7.72 22.80 -6.24
C ILE A 4 7.06 22.18 -7.47
N ALA A 5 7.64 21.14 -8.05
CA ALA A 5 7.11 20.41 -9.20
C ALA A 5 7.35 18.90 -9.06
N GLN A 6 6.49 18.11 -9.69
CA GLN A 6 6.54 16.64 -9.74
C GLN A 6 6.45 16.18 -11.19
N LEU A 7 6.99 15.01 -11.52
CA LEU A 7 6.83 14.47 -12.87
C LEU A 7 5.38 14.01 -13.08
N GLN A 8 4.77 14.27 -14.25
CA GLN A 8 3.37 13.90 -14.54
C GLN A 8 3.10 12.39 -14.38
N SER A 9 4.11 11.54 -14.55
CA SER A 9 4.02 10.09 -14.36
C SER A 9 4.21 9.64 -12.88
N SER A 10 4.25 10.57 -11.92
CA SER A 10 4.42 10.25 -10.50
C SER A 10 3.10 9.91 -9.78
N ARG A 11 2.30 8.97 -10.30
CA ARG A 11 1.12 8.46 -9.59
C ARG A 11 1.47 7.27 -8.73
N ASP A 12 1.00 7.29 -7.49
CA ASP A 12 1.02 6.12 -6.62
C ASP A 12 0.08 5.04 -7.20
N ASN A 13 0.52 3.79 -7.11
CA ASN A 13 -0.28 2.64 -7.50
C ASN A 13 -0.89 2.03 -6.24
N GLN A 14 -2.21 2.01 -6.18
CA GLN A 14 -2.94 1.41 -5.07
C GLN A 14 -2.92 -0.10 -5.22
N LEU A 15 -2.49 -0.78 -4.18
CA LEU A 15 -2.46 -2.23 -4.09
C LEU A 15 -3.47 -2.71 -3.06
N VAL A 16 -4.11 -3.83 -3.36
CA VAL A 16 -5.04 -4.51 -2.45
C VAL A 16 -4.73 -6.00 -2.42
N GLY A 17 -4.79 -6.59 -1.23
CA GLY A 17 -4.68 -8.01 -1.02
C GLY A 17 -5.70 -8.49 0.00
N TYR A 18 -5.97 -9.79 -0.09
CA TYR A 18 -6.79 -10.50 0.88
C TYR A 18 -5.88 -11.46 1.65
N GLY A 19 -5.87 -11.33 2.97
CA GLY A 19 -4.91 -12.00 3.83
C GLY A 19 -5.53 -12.56 5.11
N LEU A 20 -4.67 -13.17 5.91
CA LEU A 20 -5.01 -13.71 7.22
C LEU A 20 -4.07 -13.12 8.28
N VAL A 21 -4.65 -12.64 9.38
CA VAL A 21 -3.91 -12.29 10.60
C VAL A 21 -4.09 -13.43 11.61
N ILE A 22 -2.99 -13.94 12.15
CA ILE A 22 -2.97 -15.04 13.12
C ILE A 22 -2.35 -14.60 14.45
N GLY A 23 -2.56 -15.41 15.50
CA GLY A 23 -2.00 -15.16 16.83
C GLY A 23 -2.83 -14.18 17.66
N LEU A 24 -4.10 -13.99 17.30
CA LEU A 24 -5.03 -13.11 18.01
C LEU A 24 -5.49 -13.75 19.32
N ALA A 25 -5.47 -13.00 20.43
CA ALA A 25 -5.81 -13.51 21.76
C ALA A 25 -7.33 -13.68 21.98
N GLY A 26 -7.99 -14.49 21.16
CA GLY A 26 -9.45 -14.70 21.22
C GLY A 26 -10.29 -13.61 20.55
N SER A 27 -9.64 -12.64 19.91
CA SER A 27 -10.26 -11.48 19.26
C SER A 27 -10.48 -11.64 17.74
N GLY A 28 -10.16 -12.80 17.18
CA GLY A 28 -10.38 -13.13 15.76
C GLY A 28 -11.84 -13.38 15.38
N ASP A 29 -12.05 -13.84 14.16
CA ASP A 29 -13.38 -14.07 13.59
C ASP A 29 -14.10 -15.26 14.25
N SER A 30 -15.42 -15.23 14.27
CA SER A 30 -16.23 -16.40 14.60
C SER A 30 -16.54 -17.21 13.34
N LEU A 31 -16.50 -18.54 13.45
CA LEU A 31 -16.85 -19.44 12.33
C LEU A 31 -18.29 -19.26 11.84
N ARG A 32 -19.19 -18.80 12.72
CA ARG A 32 -20.60 -18.64 12.38
C ARG A 32 -20.86 -17.40 11.52
N ASN A 33 -20.03 -16.37 11.64
CA ASN A 33 -20.26 -15.08 10.97
C ASN A 33 -19.25 -14.78 9.87
N SER A 34 -18.17 -15.55 9.74
CA SER A 34 -17.14 -15.33 8.71
C SER A 34 -16.83 -16.59 7.89
N PRO A 35 -17.70 -16.96 6.92
CA PRO A 35 -17.45 -18.09 6.03
C PRO A 35 -16.17 -17.92 5.20
N PHE A 36 -15.79 -16.68 4.89
CA PHE A 36 -14.58 -16.37 4.14
C PHE A 36 -13.31 -16.73 4.92
N THR A 37 -13.26 -16.48 6.24
CA THR A 37 -12.10 -16.82 7.08
C THR A 37 -11.86 -18.33 7.11
N GLU A 38 -12.93 -19.13 7.21
CA GLU A 38 -12.81 -20.58 7.19
C GLU A 38 -12.25 -21.11 5.87
N GLN A 39 -12.79 -20.64 4.74
CA GLN A 39 -12.32 -21.03 3.41
C GLN A 39 -10.84 -20.64 3.20
N SER A 40 -10.44 -19.50 3.75
CA SER A 40 -9.08 -18.98 3.61
C SER A 40 -8.07 -19.77 4.43
N ILE A 41 -8.45 -20.17 5.65
CA ILE A 41 -7.63 -21.07 6.48
C ILE A 41 -7.45 -22.42 5.78
N ARG A 42 -8.53 -22.98 5.20
CA ARG A 42 -8.45 -24.24 4.45
C ARG A 42 -7.49 -24.12 3.26
N ALA A 43 -7.66 -23.10 2.42
CA ALA A 43 -6.77 -22.87 1.28
C ALA A 43 -5.31 -22.67 1.69
N MET A 44 -5.05 -21.97 2.81
CA MET A 44 -3.71 -21.81 3.34
C MET A 44 -3.10 -23.16 3.79
N LEU A 45 -3.85 -23.96 4.53
CA LEU A 45 -3.39 -25.25 5.03
C LEU A 45 -3.18 -26.25 3.87
N GLU A 46 -4.06 -26.25 2.88
CA GLU A 46 -3.91 -27.02 1.64
C GLU A 46 -2.63 -26.62 0.88
N ASN A 47 -2.36 -25.31 0.74
CA ASN A 47 -1.13 -24.82 0.11
C ASN A 47 0.15 -25.23 0.88
N LEU A 48 0.04 -25.47 2.18
CA LEU A 48 1.13 -25.98 3.02
C LEU A 48 1.22 -27.52 3.03
N GLY A 49 0.39 -28.21 2.25
CA GLY A 49 0.34 -29.68 2.21
C GLY A 49 -0.27 -30.31 3.46
N ILE A 50 -0.98 -29.54 4.28
CA ILE A 50 -1.63 -30.03 5.50
C ILE A 50 -3.06 -30.44 5.12
N ALA A 51 -3.32 -31.75 5.16
CA ALA A 51 -4.67 -32.27 4.96
C ALA A 51 -5.59 -31.83 6.12
N THR A 52 -6.58 -30.99 5.83
CA THR A 52 -7.55 -30.55 6.83
C THR A 52 -8.75 -31.51 6.84
N GLU A 53 -8.69 -32.55 7.66
CA GLU A 53 -9.89 -33.35 7.97
C GLU A 53 -10.75 -32.59 8.98
N GLY A 54 -11.76 -31.85 8.50
CA GLY A 54 -12.96 -31.46 9.27
C GLY A 54 -12.76 -30.76 10.63
N GLY A 55 -11.56 -30.25 10.93
CA GLY A 55 -11.24 -29.61 12.19
C GLY A 55 -11.62 -28.14 12.16
N SER A 56 -12.53 -27.73 13.04
CA SER A 56 -12.80 -26.34 13.36
C SER A 56 -11.51 -25.68 13.85
N ALA A 57 -10.79 -25.00 12.94
CA ALA A 57 -9.72 -24.10 13.35
C ALA A 57 -10.32 -23.14 14.38
N ARG A 58 -9.62 -22.89 15.50
CA ARG A 58 -10.10 -21.95 16.52
C ARG A 58 -10.16 -20.56 15.91
N ALA A 59 -11.27 -20.21 15.28
CA ALA A 59 -11.39 -19.01 14.46
C ALA A 59 -11.14 -17.74 15.27
N LYS A 60 -11.38 -17.76 16.58
CA LYS A 60 -11.05 -16.63 17.46
C LYS A 60 -9.55 -16.31 17.58
N ASN A 61 -8.66 -17.11 17.00
CA ASN A 61 -7.22 -16.81 16.91
C ASN A 61 -6.77 -16.31 15.53
N VAL A 62 -7.71 -16.18 14.57
CA VAL A 62 -7.44 -15.81 13.18
C VAL A 62 -8.47 -14.80 12.69
N ALA A 63 -8.06 -13.82 11.91
CA ALA A 63 -8.98 -12.89 11.25
C ALA A 63 -8.70 -12.84 9.74
N ALA A 64 -9.76 -12.84 8.93
CA ALA A 64 -9.69 -12.46 7.53
C ALA A 64 -9.55 -10.95 7.44
N VAL A 65 -8.59 -10.50 6.64
CA VAL A 65 -8.26 -9.08 6.52
C VAL A 65 -8.13 -8.65 5.07
N ILE A 66 -8.46 -7.38 4.83
CA ILE A 66 -8.03 -6.65 3.65
C ILE A 66 -6.74 -5.93 3.98
N VAL A 67 -5.77 -6.05 3.09
CA VAL A 67 -4.48 -5.38 3.15
C VAL A 67 -4.43 -4.38 2.02
N THR A 68 -4.12 -3.13 2.32
CA THR A 68 -3.95 -2.06 1.33
C THR A 68 -2.57 -1.45 1.42
N ALA A 69 -2.01 -1.05 0.30
CA ALA A 69 -0.75 -0.34 0.24
C ALA A 69 -0.79 0.72 -0.87
N ASN A 70 -0.07 1.82 -0.67
CA ASN A 70 0.21 2.78 -1.73
C ASN A 70 1.65 2.58 -2.16
N MET A 71 1.85 2.13 -3.40
CA MET A 71 3.16 1.92 -3.97
C MET A 71 3.60 3.18 -4.71
N PRO A 72 4.66 3.87 -4.25
CA PRO A 72 5.13 5.08 -4.91
C PRO A 72 5.54 4.81 -6.37
N PRO A 73 5.47 5.84 -7.23
CA PRO A 73 5.99 5.72 -8.59
C PRO A 73 7.49 5.43 -8.55
N TYR A 74 7.97 4.66 -9.53
CA TYR A 74 9.39 4.33 -9.71
C TYR A 74 10.03 3.53 -8.57
N VAL A 75 9.22 2.95 -7.68
CA VAL A 75 9.75 2.07 -6.65
C VAL A 75 10.40 0.85 -7.33
N GLN A 76 11.60 0.49 -6.88
CA GLN A 76 12.33 -0.64 -7.42
C GLN A 76 11.93 -1.95 -6.76
N SER A 77 12.09 -3.06 -7.47
CA SER A 77 11.95 -4.40 -6.87
C SER A 77 12.90 -4.54 -5.68
N GLY A 78 12.44 -5.19 -4.61
CA GLY A 78 13.13 -5.33 -3.33
C GLY A 78 12.92 -4.16 -2.35
N ALA A 79 12.35 -3.04 -2.79
CA ALA A 79 11.99 -1.95 -1.88
C ALA A 79 10.89 -2.37 -0.90
N ARG A 80 10.90 -1.76 0.29
CA ARG A 80 9.86 -1.96 1.29
C ARG A 80 8.86 -0.82 1.29
N ILE A 81 7.59 -1.15 1.46
CA ILE A 81 6.49 -0.20 1.61
C ILE A 81 5.64 -0.54 2.84
N ASP A 82 5.01 0.48 3.39
CA ASP A 82 4.04 0.34 4.47
C ASP A 82 2.74 -0.28 3.94
N ILE A 83 2.10 -1.09 4.79
CA ILE A 83 0.78 -1.66 4.50
C ILE A 83 -0.17 -1.41 5.66
N ASP A 84 -1.41 -1.11 5.31
CA ASP A 84 -2.51 -1.00 6.26
C ASP A 84 -3.35 -2.29 6.18
N VAL A 85 -3.81 -2.76 7.33
CA VAL A 85 -4.52 -4.03 7.51
C VAL A 85 -5.82 -3.75 8.23
N SER A 86 -6.94 -4.23 7.69
CA SER A 86 -8.25 -4.05 8.31
C SER A 86 -9.04 -5.35 8.31
N SER A 87 -9.69 -5.65 9.44
CA SER A 87 -10.58 -6.80 9.56
C SER A 87 -11.70 -6.74 8.54
N MET A 88 -11.97 -7.88 7.89
CA MET A 88 -13.11 -8.06 6.98
C MET A 88 -14.29 -8.75 7.68
N GLY A 89 -14.01 -9.57 8.69
CA GLY A 89 -15.02 -10.33 9.45
C GLY A 89 -15.47 -9.63 10.73
N ASP A 90 -15.82 -10.43 11.73
CA ASP A 90 -16.30 -10.00 13.04
C ASP A 90 -15.21 -10.04 14.14
N ALA A 91 -13.93 -10.05 13.76
CA ALA A 91 -12.84 -9.86 14.70
C ALA A 91 -13.01 -8.56 15.49
N THR A 92 -12.81 -8.63 16.81
CA THR A 92 -12.96 -7.50 17.74
C THR A 92 -11.66 -6.73 17.92
N SER A 93 -10.51 -7.33 17.60
CA SER A 93 -9.20 -6.67 17.58
C SER A 93 -8.19 -7.44 16.75
N LEU A 94 -7.32 -6.71 16.04
CA LEU A 94 -6.13 -7.24 15.37
C LEU A 94 -4.85 -7.14 16.22
N SER A 95 -4.96 -6.64 17.46
CA SER A 95 -3.81 -6.39 18.33
C SER A 95 -3.06 -7.68 18.67
N GLY A 96 -1.72 -7.64 18.62
CA GLY A 96 -0.85 -8.79 18.83
C GLY A 96 -0.83 -9.80 17.68
N GLY A 97 -1.61 -9.56 16.62
CA GLY A 97 -1.66 -10.43 15.45
C GLY A 97 -0.46 -10.26 14.52
N THR A 98 -0.23 -11.29 13.71
CA THR A 98 0.76 -11.27 12.62
C THR A 98 0.05 -11.55 11.30
N LEU A 99 0.22 -10.65 10.33
CA LEU A 99 -0.21 -10.83 8.96
C LEU A 99 0.68 -11.89 8.29
N ILE A 100 0.05 -12.94 7.78
CA ILE A 100 0.71 -13.94 6.95
C ILE A 100 0.99 -13.36 5.57
N MET A 101 2.05 -13.84 4.92
CA MET A 101 2.40 -13.55 3.54
C MET A 101 1.17 -13.41 2.64
N THR A 102 0.89 -12.18 2.23
CA THR A 102 -0.31 -11.77 1.49
C THR A 102 0.12 -11.08 0.20
N PRO A 103 -0.23 -11.63 -0.98
CA PRO A 103 0.04 -10.97 -2.25
C PRO A 103 -0.87 -9.73 -2.40
N LEU A 104 -0.28 -8.62 -2.85
CA LEU A 104 -0.95 -7.35 -3.09
C LEU A 104 -0.99 -7.08 -4.60
N LYS A 105 -2.21 -6.92 -5.11
CA LYS A 105 -2.50 -6.73 -6.53
C LYS A 105 -2.87 -5.29 -6.84
N ALA A 106 -2.46 -4.81 -8.01
CA ALA A 106 -2.95 -3.54 -8.53
C ALA A 106 -4.30 -3.74 -9.27
N ALA A 107 -4.83 -2.66 -9.85
CA ALA A 107 -6.10 -2.68 -10.59
C ALA A 107 -6.08 -3.57 -11.85
N ASP A 108 -4.89 -3.87 -12.38
CA ASP A 108 -4.68 -4.81 -13.49
C ASP A 108 -4.79 -6.29 -13.07
N GLY A 109 -4.87 -6.57 -11.76
CA GLY A 109 -4.95 -7.92 -11.20
C GLY A 109 -3.60 -8.62 -11.01
N GLU A 110 -2.50 -7.99 -11.41
CA GLU A 110 -1.14 -8.50 -11.27
C GLU A 110 -0.59 -8.23 -9.86
N ILE A 111 0.29 -9.11 -9.38
CA ILE A 111 0.92 -8.97 -8.06
C ILE A 111 2.15 -8.06 -8.18
N TYR A 112 2.14 -6.96 -7.44
CA TYR A 112 3.24 -6.00 -7.41
C TYR A 112 4.06 -6.06 -6.13
N ALA A 113 3.44 -6.47 -5.02
CA ALA A 113 4.11 -6.57 -3.73
C ALA A 113 3.57 -7.74 -2.91
N VAL A 114 4.36 -8.19 -1.94
CA VAL A 114 3.97 -9.22 -0.97
C VAL A 114 4.15 -8.67 0.44
N GLY A 115 3.05 -8.63 1.20
CA GLY A 115 2.98 -8.10 2.56
C GLY A 115 3.00 -9.17 3.65
N GLN A 116 3.75 -8.95 4.73
CA GLN A 116 3.72 -9.78 5.94
C GLN A 116 4.24 -9.01 7.15
N GLY A 117 3.94 -9.51 8.35
CA GLY A 117 4.57 -9.03 9.59
C GLY A 117 3.60 -8.71 10.71
N SER A 118 4.14 -8.27 11.84
CA SER A 118 3.35 -7.95 13.04
C SER A 118 2.48 -6.72 12.84
N VAL A 119 1.19 -6.85 13.18
CA VAL A 119 0.20 -5.78 13.02
C VAL A 119 0.25 -4.87 14.24
N ILE A 120 0.50 -3.59 13.99
CA ILE A 120 0.48 -2.54 15.01
C ILE A 120 -0.87 -1.86 14.97
N VAL A 121 -1.62 -1.94 16.06
CA VAL A 121 -2.96 -1.35 16.20
C VAL A 121 -2.86 -0.12 17.09
N SER A 122 -3.46 0.99 16.65
CA SER A 122 -3.45 2.29 17.37
C SER A 122 -4.67 2.50 18.28
N GLY A 123 -5.51 1.47 18.49
CA GLY A 123 -6.66 1.51 19.38
C GLY A 123 -6.73 0.33 20.35
N PHE A 124 -7.42 0.51 21.47
CA PHE A 124 -7.67 -0.52 22.46
C PHE A 124 -9.08 -0.41 23.03
N THR A 125 -9.62 -1.56 23.46
CA THR A 125 -10.89 -1.65 24.18
C THR A 125 -10.61 -2.12 25.59
N ALA A 126 -10.99 -1.33 26.58
CA ALA A 126 -10.92 -1.69 27.99
C ALA A 126 -12.34 -1.84 28.54
N GLN A 127 -12.58 -2.91 29.31
CA GLN A 127 -13.89 -3.19 29.90
C GLN A 127 -13.77 -3.29 31.42
N GLY A 128 -14.48 -2.43 32.13
CA GLY A 128 -14.69 -2.47 33.58
C GLY A 128 -16.03 -3.11 33.95
N GLN A 129 -16.35 -3.15 35.26
CA GLN A 129 -17.59 -3.80 35.75
C GLN A 129 -18.88 -3.11 35.28
N ALA A 130 -18.83 -1.83 34.88
CA ALA A 130 -20.00 -1.08 34.40
C ALA A 130 -19.68 -0.09 33.26
N GLU A 131 -18.45 -0.08 32.73
CA GLU A 131 -18.04 0.85 31.67
C GLU A 131 -17.19 0.13 30.61
N GLN A 132 -17.46 0.44 29.35
CA GLN A 132 -16.64 0.03 28.21
C GLN A 132 -16.03 1.30 27.60
N LEU A 133 -14.70 1.38 27.63
CA LEU A 133 -13.95 2.46 26.99
C LEU A 133 -13.25 1.92 25.76
N THR A 134 -13.65 2.42 24.58
CA THR A 134 -12.98 2.13 23.31
C THR A 134 -12.30 3.39 22.82
N GLN A 135 -10.99 3.37 22.67
CA GLN A 135 -10.21 4.46 22.10
C GLN A 135 -9.56 3.97 20.80
N GLY A 136 -9.80 4.67 19.69
CA GLY A 136 -9.30 4.28 18.37
C GLY A 136 -10.11 3.16 17.71
N VAL A 137 -9.53 2.52 16.68
CA VAL A 137 -10.17 1.44 15.90
C VAL A 137 -9.34 0.15 16.09
N PRO A 138 -9.74 -0.76 17.00
CA PRO A 138 -8.94 -1.95 17.33
C PRO A 138 -8.90 -2.99 16.20
N THR A 139 -9.77 -2.87 15.20
CA THR A 139 -9.92 -3.76 14.04
C THR A 139 -9.12 -3.31 12.82
N SER A 140 -8.33 -2.24 12.94
CA SER A 140 -7.44 -1.74 11.90
C SER A 140 -6.04 -1.53 12.47
N GLY A 141 -5.02 -1.81 11.67
CA GLY A 141 -3.63 -1.66 12.06
C GLY A 141 -2.71 -1.44 10.87
N ARG A 142 -1.44 -1.20 11.15
CA ARG A 142 -0.40 -0.96 10.16
C ARG A 142 0.75 -1.94 10.36
N VAL A 143 1.36 -2.36 9.27
CA VAL A 143 2.65 -3.07 9.28
C VAL A 143 3.67 -2.18 8.55
N PRO A 144 4.46 -1.37 9.29
CA PRO A 144 5.47 -0.51 8.69
C PRO A 144 6.52 -1.33 7.96
N ASN A 145 6.88 -0.94 6.74
CA ASN A 145 7.81 -1.66 5.86
C ASN A 145 7.47 -3.16 5.70
N GLY A 146 6.17 -3.49 5.81
CA GLY A 146 5.64 -4.84 5.85
C GLY A 146 5.52 -5.50 4.49
N ALA A 147 5.47 -4.72 3.40
CA ALA A 147 5.47 -5.28 2.05
C ALA A 147 6.79 -5.07 1.33
N ILE A 148 7.18 -6.09 0.55
CA ILE A 148 8.31 -6.05 -0.37
C ILE A 148 7.74 -5.96 -1.79
N VAL A 149 8.25 -5.01 -2.57
CA VAL A 149 7.90 -4.87 -3.98
C VAL A 149 8.57 -5.98 -4.78
N GLU A 150 7.78 -6.81 -5.45
CA GLU A 150 8.29 -7.88 -6.32
C GLU A 150 8.46 -7.38 -7.76
N ARG A 151 7.51 -6.56 -8.22
CA ARG A 151 7.47 -6.03 -9.59
C ARG A 151 7.48 -4.52 -9.55
N ALA A 152 8.47 -3.90 -10.20
CA ALA A 152 8.41 -2.47 -10.46
C ALA A 152 7.30 -2.19 -11.48
N VAL A 153 6.54 -1.13 -11.28
CA VAL A 153 5.71 -0.58 -12.36
C VAL A 153 6.67 -0.07 -13.40
N GLN A 154 6.62 -0.63 -14.61
CA GLN A 154 7.34 -0.06 -15.74
C GLN A 154 6.80 1.35 -15.92
N ALA A 155 7.56 2.33 -15.46
CA ALA A 155 7.36 3.67 -15.92
C ALA A 155 7.70 3.66 -17.41
N GLU A 156 6.76 4.06 -18.25
CA GLU A 156 6.95 4.31 -19.67
C GLU A 156 7.93 5.50 -19.88
N PHE A 157 9.15 5.40 -19.35
CA PHE A 157 10.22 6.34 -19.68
C PHE A 157 10.85 6.02 -21.02
N ASP A 158 10.90 4.73 -21.39
CA ASP A 158 11.60 4.30 -22.61
C ASP A 158 10.89 4.74 -23.90
N ASP A 159 9.57 4.96 -23.88
CA ASP A 159 8.79 5.39 -25.05
C ASP A 159 8.32 6.85 -25.00
N GLN A 160 8.50 7.56 -23.88
CA GLN A 160 8.12 8.98 -23.78
C GLN A 160 9.31 9.87 -24.14
N ALA A 161 9.34 10.32 -25.40
CA ALA A 161 10.31 11.30 -25.90
C ALA A 161 10.26 12.68 -25.20
N VAL A 162 9.30 12.90 -24.29
CA VAL A 162 9.06 14.18 -23.61
C VAL A 162 8.74 13.92 -22.14
N LEU A 163 9.56 14.46 -21.24
CA LEU A 163 9.32 14.46 -19.80
C LEU A 163 8.42 15.64 -19.44
N THR A 164 7.32 15.38 -18.73
CA THR A 164 6.42 16.47 -18.31
C THR A 164 6.50 16.70 -16.80
N LEU A 165 6.84 17.91 -16.41
CA LEU A 165 6.80 18.41 -15.03
C LEU A 165 5.47 19.13 -14.77
N GLN A 166 4.83 18.81 -13.65
CA GLN A 166 3.65 19.49 -13.13
C GLN A 166 4.00 20.25 -11.84
N LEU A 167 3.75 21.55 -11.83
CA LEU A 167 3.88 22.40 -10.66
C LEU A 167 2.82 22.02 -9.62
N ARG A 168 3.22 21.98 -8.34
CA ARG A 168 2.31 21.73 -7.21
C ARG A 168 1.29 22.86 -7.05
N ASN A 169 1.74 24.09 -7.24
CA ASN A 169 0.91 25.30 -7.23
C ASN A 169 1.00 25.94 -8.62
N PRO A 170 -0.10 25.95 -9.42
CA PRO A 170 -0.10 26.54 -10.74
C PRO A 170 0.21 28.04 -10.72
N ASP A 171 1.23 28.47 -11.43
CA ASP A 171 1.63 29.86 -11.62
C ASP A 171 2.48 30.01 -12.90
N PHE A 172 2.06 30.87 -13.81
CA PHE A 172 2.76 31.12 -15.08
C PHE A 172 4.19 31.62 -14.86
N SER A 173 4.39 32.52 -13.90
CA SER A 173 5.71 33.09 -13.63
C SER A 173 6.69 32.00 -13.17
N THR A 174 6.21 31.09 -12.32
CA THR A 174 6.98 29.94 -11.84
C THR A 174 7.25 28.93 -12.95
N ALA A 175 6.28 28.64 -13.82
CA ALA A 175 6.47 27.72 -14.94
C ALA A 175 7.56 28.23 -15.91
N ILE A 176 7.52 29.52 -16.27
CA ILE A 176 8.54 30.17 -17.12
C ILE A 176 9.91 30.09 -16.44
N ARG A 177 10.02 30.46 -15.16
CA ARG A 177 11.28 30.39 -14.41
C ARG A 177 11.86 28.99 -14.33
N ILE A 178 11.01 27.96 -14.27
CA ILE A 178 11.45 26.57 -14.29
C ILE A 178 12.00 26.21 -15.68
N ALA A 179 11.29 26.54 -16.76
CA ALA A 179 11.74 26.28 -18.12
C ALA A 179 13.07 27.00 -18.43
N ASP A 180 13.20 28.27 -18.04
CA ASP A 180 14.44 29.05 -18.17
C ASP A 180 15.59 28.42 -17.39
N ALA A 181 15.39 28.07 -16.12
CA ALA A 181 16.44 27.45 -15.31
C ALA A 181 16.92 26.10 -15.87
N ILE A 182 16.03 25.30 -16.46
CA ILE A 182 16.40 24.06 -17.13
C ILE A 182 17.21 24.37 -18.40
N ASN A 183 16.73 25.30 -19.22
CA ASN A 183 17.37 25.68 -20.47
C ASN A 183 18.75 26.33 -20.27
N ASP A 184 18.93 27.11 -19.21
CA ASP A 184 20.23 27.69 -18.86
C ASP A 184 21.24 26.60 -18.52
N TYR A 185 20.82 25.61 -17.71
CA TYR A 185 21.67 24.47 -17.36
C TYR A 185 22.02 23.60 -18.59
N THR A 186 21.02 23.23 -19.40
CA THR A 186 21.27 22.37 -20.57
C THR A 186 21.96 23.12 -21.70
N GLY A 187 21.74 24.42 -21.84
CA GLY A 187 22.46 25.28 -22.77
C GLY A 187 23.95 25.33 -22.44
N GLN A 188 24.31 25.48 -21.15
CA GLN A 188 25.71 25.48 -20.72
C GLN A 188 26.38 24.10 -20.82
N ARG A 189 25.67 23.03 -20.46
CA ARG A 189 26.27 21.68 -20.37
C ARG A 189 26.24 20.90 -21.69
N PHE A 190 25.21 21.08 -22.50
CA PHE A 190 24.95 20.29 -23.70
C PHE A 190 24.76 21.13 -24.96
N GLY A 191 24.69 22.47 -24.86
CA GLY A 191 24.49 23.36 -26.01
C GLY A 191 23.07 23.35 -26.59
N MET A 192 22.09 22.83 -25.83
CA MET A 192 20.70 22.68 -26.30
C MET A 192 19.70 23.20 -25.28
N ARG A 193 18.61 23.79 -25.78
CA ARG A 193 17.41 24.13 -25.00
C ARG A 193 16.41 23.01 -25.18
N VAL A 194 15.89 22.48 -24.08
CA VAL A 194 15.03 21.29 -24.06
C VAL A 194 13.69 21.56 -23.39
N ALA A 195 13.61 22.57 -22.52
CA ALA A 195 12.40 22.84 -21.75
C ALA A 195 11.50 23.88 -22.40
N ALA A 196 10.18 23.67 -22.31
CA ALA A 196 9.15 24.64 -22.69
C ALA A 196 7.96 24.57 -21.73
N GLU A 197 7.52 25.71 -21.23
CA GLU A 197 6.26 25.85 -20.51
C GLU A 197 5.07 25.68 -21.47
N ARG A 198 4.08 24.87 -21.07
CA ARG A 198 2.84 24.65 -21.85
C ARG A 198 1.68 25.47 -21.30
N ASP A 199 1.61 25.59 -19.98
CA ASP A 199 0.58 26.34 -19.25
C ASP A 199 1.10 26.71 -17.85
N SER A 200 0.24 27.29 -17.01
CA SER A 200 0.59 27.70 -15.63
C SER A 200 1.00 26.55 -14.70
N ARG A 201 0.73 25.30 -15.08
CA ARG A 201 1.01 24.10 -14.29
C ARG A 201 2.05 23.19 -14.93
N THR A 202 2.30 23.30 -16.23
CA THR A 202 2.99 22.25 -17.01
C THR A 202 4.25 22.77 -17.69
N VAL A 203 5.38 22.10 -17.49
CA VAL A 203 6.64 22.32 -18.21
C VAL A 203 7.07 21.00 -18.85
N GLN A 204 7.31 20.99 -20.16
CA GLN A 204 7.82 19.84 -20.90
C GLN A 204 9.33 19.96 -21.11
N ILE A 205 10.04 18.84 -21.11
CA ILE A 205 11.48 18.69 -21.34
C ILE A 205 11.69 17.61 -22.39
#